data_AF-A0A2T6D1V8-F1
#
_entry.id   AF-A0A2T6D1V8-F1
#
_cell.length_a   1.000
_cell.length_b   1.000
_cell.length_c   1.000
_cell.angle_alpha   90.00
_cell.angle_beta   90.00
_cell.angle_gamma   90.00
#
_symmetry.space_group_name_H-M   'P 1'
#
loop_
_entity.id
_entity.type
_entity.pdbx_description
1 polymer ?
#
loop_
_entity_poly.entity_id
_entity_poly.type
_entity_poly.pdbx_seq_one_letter_code
_entity_poly.pdbx_strand_id
1 'polypeptide(L)'
;MATTTAPTSSGGSAPVSSNAYIEQPQSSVTTVTTPVWGGTYYGGSSGYYGSSHWNTFTPGWGYSSATTWRPRRYFFPPTPPALGESYPRNRTRSASLSLSTIPLELSEHVNEPYYSPLSPFLYEESLSKKRRKMIDDYSAAKTALVDELRAKIESVRALDPAAREAQLADFARQQEPRALEVEKMGYAIRDEFTGWSLFSNSSDWNEARDWRLGDDTRWESNLDEAKLMRGASYFQEGLSPAQRRLLREYAMELDDSGRGPMAEIGLDARGPYLYFSPETSRFRLPASLPAETRTLIANYTKEKSALKKELRDALYREDRRWFGSKRTAAMKALAEAQATRLAALDTMAEEIRRALVAYPLPNRPRAATPAIPQEFRNRLAKFVEDRDGYQRTMNKRRADLAKQFSTSRVEFVKMAGGFGIQLVPSRKLNAEDSAKAQAVVAELASFNAEQIKTYDRLVQEKEAIREALINASGPLAPLVSTRIVDLILADYSRTILVEELWRQYRDYEDAVLLPGLAPAQRRMLYDAALVKLDQQTPSYTY
;
A
#
# COMPACT_ATOMS: atom_id res chain seq x y z
N MET A 1 70.68 -5.38 -11.17
CA MET A 1 70.80 -5.80 -9.76
C MET A 1 69.65 -6.77 -9.50
N ALA A 2 69.82 -8.08 -9.80
CA ALA A 2 70.34 -9.12 -8.88
C ALA A 2 69.52 -9.16 -7.58
N THR A 3 68.79 -10.20 -7.17
CA THR A 3 68.99 -11.67 -7.20
C THR A 3 67.63 -12.33 -6.84
N THR A 4 67.08 -13.33 -7.56
CA THR A 4 67.24 -14.81 -7.39
C THR A 4 67.00 -15.26 -5.93
N THR A 5 65.96 -16.03 -5.58
CA THR A 5 65.90 -17.51 -5.66
C THR A 5 64.48 -18.10 -5.53
N ALA A 6 64.19 -19.14 -6.32
CA ALA A 6 63.14 -20.17 -6.11
C ALA A 6 63.77 -21.39 -5.36
N PRO A 7 63.27 -22.65 -5.37
CA PRO A 7 61.95 -23.27 -5.66
C PRO A 7 61.56 -24.42 -4.66
N THR A 8 60.42 -25.10 -4.87
CA THR A 8 60.17 -26.59 -4.90
C THR A 8 58.66 -26.87 -4.75
N SER A 9 57.95 -27.35 -5.80
CA SER A 9 57.66 -28.77 -6.18
C SER A 9 56.90 -29.54 -5.07
N SER A 10 55.88 -30.37 -5.29
CA SER A 10 55.40 -31.27 -6.36
C SER A 10 53.95 -31.67 -5.96
N GLY A 11 53.02 -32.11 -6.80
CA GLY A 11 53.00 -33.16 -7.83
C GLY A 11 51.57 -33.24 -8.39
N GLY A 12 51.39 -33.51 -9.69
CA GLY A 12 51.00 -34.85 -10.21
C GLY A 12 49.49 -35.08 -10.00
N SER A 13 48.63 -35.26 -11.01
CA SER A 13 48.77 -36.03 -12.23
C SER A 13 47.70 -35.62 -13.26
N ALA A 14 48.00 -35.88 -14.53
CA ALA A 14 47.24 -35.51 -15.72
C ALA A 14 46.25 -36.63 -16.17
N PRO A 15 45.78 -36.69 -17.43
CA PRO A 15 44.37 -36.61 -17.83
C PRO A 15 43.90 -37.90 -18.55
N VAL A 16 42.74 -37.86 -19.25
CA VAL A 16 42.31 -38.62 -20.47
C VAL A 16 40.75 -38.59 -20.49
N SER A 17 40.12 -37.80 -21.38
CA SER A 17 39.48 -38.18 -22.67
C SER A 17 38.54 -39.39 -22.55
N SER A 18 37.36 -39.54 -23.14
CA SER A 18 36.60 -39.03 -24.30
C SER A 18 35.23 -39.76 -24.16
N ASN A 19 34.06 -39.35 -24.65
CA ASN A 19 33.62 -39.29 -26.04
C ASN A 19 32.08 -39.17 -26.05
N ALA A 20 31.56 -38.53 -27.09
CA ALA A 20 30.31 -38.80 -27.80
C ALA A 20 28.96 -38.77 -27.03
N TYR A 21 28.13 -37.77 -27.36
CA TYR A 21 26.71 -38.02 -27.58
C TYR A 21 26.24 -37.35 -28.86
N ILE A 22 25.28 -38.03 -29.47
CA ILE A 22 24.97 -38.09 -30.89
C ILE A 22 23.99 -36.97 -31.30
N GLU A 23 24.25 -36.37 -32.46
CA GLU A 23 23.29 -35.54 -33.20
C GLU A 23 22.09 -36.39 -33.63
N GLN A 24 20.88 -35.90 -33.33
CA GLN A 24 19.66 -36.33 -34.00
C GLN A 24 18.83 -35.12 -34.47
N PRO A 25 18.12 -35.26 -35.61
CA PRO A 25 17.72 -34.15 -36.47
C PRO A 25 16.54 -33.36 -35.91
N GLN A 26 16.65 -32.04 -36.04
CA GLN A 26 15.57 -31.10 -35.78
C GLN A 26 14.41 -31.31 -36.77
N SER A 27 13.31 -31.87 -36.28
CA SER A 27 12.01 -31.79 -36.93
C SER A 27 11.51 -30.34 -36.87
N SER A 28 11.42 -29.71 -38.04
CA SER A 28 10.88 -28.38 -38.28
C SER A 28 9.41 -28.28 -37.84
N VAL A 29 9.17 -27.60 -36.72
CA VAL A 29 7.84 -27.08 -36.37
C VAL A 29 7.80 -25.63 -36.81
N THR A 30 6.94 -25.33 -37.78
CA THR A 30 6.63 -23.97 -38.21
C THR A 30 5.91 -23.24 -37.08
N THR A 31 6.67 -22.51 -36.26
CA THR A 31 6.13 -21.61 -35.25
C THR A 31 5.48 -20.43 -35.97
N VAL A 32 4.14 -20.45 -36.06
CA VAL A 32 3.37 -19.29 -36.53
C VAL A 32 3.57 -18.16 -35.50
N THR A 33 4.33 -17.15 -35.92
CA THR A 33 4.52 -15.90 -35.19
C THR A 33 3.18 -15.15 -35.18
N THR A 34 2.54 -15.05 -34.02
CA THR A 34 1.37 -14.20 -33.83
C THR A 34 1.77 -12.73 -33.84
N PRO A 35 1.02 -11.83 -34.49
CA PRO A 35 1.20 -10.40 -34.32
C PRO A 35 0.76 -10.02 -32.91
N VAL A 36 1.75 -9.77 -32.06
CA VAL A 36 1.64 -9.31 -30.68
C VAL A 36 1.12 -7.87 -30.69
N TRP A 37 -0.15 -7.67 -30.34
CA TRP A 37 -0.58 -6.41 -29.73
C TRP A 37 0.10 -6.37 -28.37
N GLY A 38 1.09 -5.50 -28.21
CA GLY A 38 1.91 -5.37 -27.02
C GLY A 38 1.08 -5.01 -25.79
N GLY A 39 0.50 -6.02 -25.16
CA GLY A 39 0.23 -6.04 -23.73
C GLY A 39 1.49 -6.53 -23.06
N THR A 40 2.04 -5.74 -22.14
CA THR A 40 3.03 -6.21 -21.18
C THR A 40 2.43 -7.43 -20.46
N TYR A 41 2.88 -8.61 -20.82
CA TYR A 41 2.64 -9.83 -20.08
C TYR A 41 3.35 -9.69 -18.72
N TYR A 42 2.60 -9.46 -17.65
CA TYR A 42 3.03 -9.86 -16.31
C TYR A 42 2.88 -11.39 -16.21
N GLY A 43 3.82 -12.09 -16.86
CA GLY A 43 4.08 -13.50 -16.65
C GLY A 43 5.15 -13.65 -15.58
N GLY A 44 4.79 -13.38 -14.32
CA GLY A 44 5.64 -13.69 -13.18
C GLY A 44 5.59 -15.19 -12.93
N SER A 45 6.70 -15.88 -13.24
CA SER A 45 6.96 -17.24 -12.84
C SER A 45 6.77 -17.39 -11.32
N SER A 46 5.82 -18.24 -10.95
CA SER A 46 5.50 -18.64 -9.58
C SER A 46 6.68 -19.39 -8.94
N GLY A 47 7.62 -18.64 -8.35
CA GLY A 47 8.47 -19.12 -7.27
C GLY A 47 7.75 -18.91 -5.95
N TYR A 48 7.10 -19.97 -5.46
CA TYR A 48 6.45 -20.02 -4.15
C TYR A 48 7.46 -19.75 -3.03
N TYR A 49 7.34 -18.61 -2.34
CA TYR A 49 7.61 -18.47 -0.91
C TYR A 49 6.63 -17.42 -0.37
N GLY A 50 5.51 -17.90 0.16
CA GLY A 50 4.48 -17.06 0.75
C GLY A 50 4.92 -16.53 2.12
N SER A 51 5.09 -15.22 2.24
CA SER A 51 5.10 -14.54 3.55
C SER A 51 3.70 -13.99 3.83
N SER A 52 3.01 -14.63 4.77
CA SER A 52 1.70 -14.22 5.26
C SER A 52 1.83 -12.92 6.07
N HIS A 53 1.25 -11.82 5.61
CA HIS A 53 1.34 -10.51 6.29
C HIS A 53 0.06 -10.11 7.05
N TRP A 54 -0.54 -11.08 7.74
CA TRP A 54 -1.53 -10.81 8.78
C TRP A 54 -1.00 -11.33 10.10
N ASN A 55 -0.54 -10.41 10.94
CA ASN A 55 0.01 -10.67 12.25
C ASN A 55 -1.13 -10.94 13.25
N THR A 56 -1.84 -12.05 13.07
CA THR A 56 -2.75 -12.57 14.10
C THR A 56 -1.88 -13.22 15.17
N PHE A 57 -1.69 -12.53 16.29
CA PHE A 57 -0.89 -13.06 17.39
C PHE A 57 -1.80 -13.60 18.49
N THR A 58 -1.85 -14.92 18.59
CA THR A 58 -2.31 -15.63 19.79
C THR A 58 -1.12 -15.83 20.73
N PRO A 59 -1.17 -15.37 21.99
CA PRO A 59 -0.21 -15.79 23.01
C PRO A 59 -0.30 -17.32 23.17
N GLY A 60 0.80 -18.04 22.93
CA GLY A 60 0.86 -19.48 23.08
C GLY A 60 0.99 -19.86 24.56
N TRP A 61 0.07 -20.67 25.07
CA TRP A 61 0.17 -21.24 26.42
C TRP A 61 0.44 -22.75 26.34
N GLY A 62 1.52 -23.19 26.98
CA GLY A 62 1.75 -24.57 27.36
C GLY A 62 1.35 -24.80 28.82
N TYR A 63 0.45 -25.78 29.01
CA TYR A 63 0.07 -26.52 30.22
C TYR A 63 -0.79 -25.88 31.34
N SER A 64 -2.09 -26.23 31.22
CA SER A 64 -3.09 -26.66 32.21
C SER A 64 -3.20 -25.99 33.60
N SER A 65 -4.24 -25.18 33.75
CA SER A 65 -5.31 -25.44 34.73
C SER A 65 -6.61 -24.79 34.25
N ALA A 66 -7.74 -25.37 34.64
CA ALA A 66 -9.07 -25.14 34.07
C ALA A 66 -9.61 -23.72 34.30
N THR A 67 -9.37 -22.84 33.32
CA THR A 67 -10.30 -21.78 32.89
C THR A 67 -10.07 -21.61 31.40
N THR A 68 -11.09 -21.78 30.57
CA THR A 68 -11.02 -21.62 29.11
C THR A 68 -10.80 -20.15 28.74
N TRP A 69 -9.60 -19.63 29.00
CA TRP A 69 -9.14 -18.34 28.53
C TRP A 69 -9.00 -18.39 27.01
N ARG A 70 -9.96 -17.80 26.30
CA ARG A 70 -9.79 -17.57 24.86
C ARG A 70 -8.64 -16.55 24.69
N PRO A 71 -7.60 -16.84 23.90
CA PRO A 71 -6.54 -15.88 23.66
C PRO A 71 -7.12 -14.64 22.97
N ARG A 72 -6.99 -13.48 23.62
CA ARG A 72 -7.38 -12.18 23.06
C ARG A 72 -6.58 -11.92 21.78
N ARG A 73 -7.27 -11.51 20.72
CA ARG A 73 -6.66 -11.20 19.43
C ARG A 73 -6.50 -9.69 19.27
N TYR A 74 -5.25 -9.28 19.15
CA TYR A 74 -4.89 -7.90 18.85
C TYR A 74 -4.61 -7.76 17.35
N PHE A 75 -5.26 -6.81 16.72
CA PHE A 75 -5.02 -6.43 15.33
C PHE A 75 -4.34 -5.07 15.32
N PHE A 76 -3.29 -4.94 14.52
CA PHE A 76 -2.60 -3.68 14.30
C PHE A 76 -2.96 -3.14 12.91
N PRO A 77 -2.94 -1.81 12.70
CA PRO A 77 -3.33 -1.27 11.42
C PRO A 77 -2.35 -1.69 10.31
N PRO A 78 -2.83 -1.78 9.06
CA PRO A 78 -1.96 -1.96 7.90
C PRO A 78 -0.98 -0.78 7.76
N THR A 79 0.17 -1.06 7.15
CA THR A 79 1.14 -0.03 6.79
C THR A 79 0.55 0.90 5.72
N PRO A 80 0.46 2.22 5.96
CA PRO A 80 -0.02 3.17 4.95
C PRO A 80 0.82 3.11 3.66
N PRO A 81 0.24 3.28 2.48
CA PRO A 81 0.97 3.39 1.23
C PRO A 81 1.82 4.67 1.22
N ALA A 82 2.88 4.70 0.41
CA ALA A 82 3.50 5.98 0.10
C ALA A 82 2.61 6.79 -0.87
N LEU A 83 2.72 8.11 -0.80
CA LEU A 83 1.98 9.06 -1.61
C LEU A 83 2.13 8.76 -3.10
N GLY A 84 1.00 8.60 -3.79
CA GLY A 84 0.94 8.34 -5.23
C GLY A 84 1.26 6.89 -5.63
N GLU A 85 1.45 5.99 -4.67
CA GLU A 85 1.57 4.56 -4.96
C GLU A 85 0.21 3.92 -5.15
N SER A 86 0.16 2.91 -6.02
CA SER A 86 -1.01 2.03 -6.07
C SER A 86 -1.21 1.44 -4.67
N TYR A 87 -2.33 1.77 -4.02
CA TYR A 87 -2.77 0.99 -2.87
C TYR A 87 -2.91 -0.44 -3.38
N PRO A 88 -2.21 -1.44 -2.82
CA PRO A 88 -2.23 -2.78 -3.37
C PRO A 88 -3.69 -3.26 -3.40
N ARG A 89 -4.31 -3.23 -4.60
CA ARG A 89 -5.68 -3.69 -4.88
C ARG A 89 -5.91 -5.15 -4.48
N ASN A 90 -4.82 -5.86 -4.19
CA ASN A 90 -4.77 -7.23 -3.68
C ASN A 90 -3.97 -7.35 -2.37
N ARG A 91 -4.16 -6.44 -1.42
CA ARG A 91 -4.42 -6.88 -0.04
C ARG A 91 -5.93 -6.93 0.20
N THR A 92 -6.70 -7.41 -0.79
CA THR A 92 -7.68 -8.42 -0.42
C THR A 92 -6.92 -9.36 0.51
N ARG A 93 -7.42 -9.55 1.71
CA ARG A 93 -8.47 -10.51 1.77
C ARG A 93 -8.20 -11.74 0.88
N SER A 94 -6.95 -12.24 0.89
CA SER A 94 -6.58 -13.51 0.26
C SER A 94 -7.52 -14.58 0.76
N ALA A 95 -8.38 -15.04 -0.14
CA ALA A 95 -9.32 -16.13 0.04
C ALA A 95 -8.66 -17.46 0.48
N SER A 96 -7.33 -17.49 0.64
CA SER A 96 -6.61 -18.56 1.32
C SER A 96 -6.31 -18.16 2.78
N LEU A 97 -7.23 -18.54 3.68
CA LEU A 97 -7.08 -18.65 5.14
C LEU A 97 -7.13 -17.32 5.94
N SER A 98 -8.27 -17.09 6.65
CA SER A 98 -8.49 -16.22 7.84
C SER A 98 -9.24 -14.88 7.74
N LEU A 99 -9.88 -14.53 6.63
CA LEU A 99 -10.59 -13.23 6.56
C LEU A 99 -11.91 -13.12 7.28
N SER A 100 -12.46 -14.25 7.70
CA SER A 100 -13.58 -14.28 8.61
C SER A 100 -13.21 -13.83 10.03
N THR A 101 -11.99 -13.34 10.29
CA THR A 101 -11.52 -13.06 11.66
C THR A 101 -11.10 -11.62 11.98
N ILE A 102 -10.98 -10.70 11.00
CA ILE A 102 -10.73 -9.28 11.29
C ILE A 102 -12.07 -8.52 11.24
N PRO A 103 -12.49 -7.86 12.33
CA PRO A 103 -13.71 -7.04 12.34
C PRO A 103 -13.67 -5.95 11.24
N LEU A 104 -14.72 -5.86 10.43
CA LEU A 104 -14.80 -4.91 9.31
C LEU A 104 -14.79 -3.46 9.79
N GLU A 105 -15.36 -3.23 10.97
CA GLU A 105 -15.49 -1.95 11.65
C GLU A 105 -14.13 -1.32 11.96
N LEU A 106 -13.05 -2.12 12.04
CA LEU A 106 -11.70 -1.58 12.24
C LEU A 106 -11.22 -0.69 11.08
N SER A 107 -11.73 -0.90 9.86
CA SER A 107 -11.33 -0.10 8.69
C SER A 107 -11.62 1.40 8.85
N GLU A 108 -12.67 1.75 9.60
CA GLU A 108 -13.03 3.14 9.91
C GLU A 108 -12.05 3.82 10.88
N HIS A 109 -11.15 3.03 11.48
CA HIS A 109 -10.23 3.47 12.53
C HIS A 109 -8.75 3.27 12.17
N VAL A 110 -8.41 3.00 10.90
CA VAL A 110 -7.11 2.48 10.43
C VAL A 110 -5.86 3.29 10.88
N ASN A 111 -6.01 4.54 11.29
CA ASN A 111 -4.91 5.35 11.82
C ASN A 111 -5.11 5.86 13.26
N GLU A 112 -6.17 5.41 13.93
CA GLU A 112 -6.56 5.93 15.24
C GLU A 112 -5.67 5.41 16.37
N PRO A 113 -5.41 6.21 17.42
CA PRO A 113 -4.58 5.79 18.56
C PRO A 113 -5.19 4.64 19.37
N TYR A 114 -6.48 4.36 19.18
CA TYR A 114 -7.21 3.27 19.82
C TYR A 114 -7.52 2.09 18.90
N TYR A 115 -7.02 2.06 17.65
CA TYR A 115 -7.27 0.95 16.71
C TYR A 115 -6.96 -0.42 17.32
N SER A 116 -5.73 -0.60 17.80
CA SER A 116 -5.30 -1.91 18.34
C SER A 116 -5.96 -2.23 19.69
N PRO A 117 -6.14 -1.26 20.61
CA PRO A 117 -6.94 -1.47 21.81
C PRO A 117 -8.43 -1.79 21.58
N LEU A 118 -9.04 -1.27 20.51
CA LEU A 118 -10.44 -1.54 20.14
C LEU A 118 -10.64 -2.96 19.60
N SER A 119 -9.62 -3.50 18.96
CA SER A 119 -9.71 -4.74 18.17
C SER A 119 -10.23 -5.96 18.93
N PRO A 120 -9.84 -6.24 20.19
CA PRO A 120 -10.37 -7.39 20.93
C PRO A 120 -11.85 -7.22 21.27
N PHE A 121 -12.31 -6.00 21.54
CA PHE A 121 -13.71 -5.72 21.88
C PHE A 121 -14.64 -5.90 20.68
N LEU A 122 -14.18 -5.56 19.49
CA LEU A 122 -14.93 -5.84 18.26
C LEU A 122 -14.92 -7.34 17.94
N TYR A 123 -13.78 -8.00 18.10
CA TYR A 123 -13.66 -9.44 17.84
C TYR A 123 -14.50 -10.29 18.81
N GLU A 124 -14.61 -9.88 20.07
CA GLU A 124 -15.41 -10.55 21.11
C GLU A 124 -16.86 -10.04 21.17
N GLU A 125 -17.24 -9.10 20.30
CA GLU A 125 -18.56 -8.43 20.31
C GLU A 125 -18.94 -7.82 21.69
N SER A 126 -17.95 -7.37 22.45
CA SER A 126 -18.07 -6.98 23.87
C SER A 126 -18.04 -5.45 24.10
N LEU A 127 -18.27 -4.66 23.05
CA LEU A 127 -18.25 -3.19 23.13
C LEU A 127 -19.48 -2.64 23.87
N SER A 128 -19.26 -2.02 25.04
CA SER A 128 -20.33 -1.42 25.85
C SER A 128 -20.97 -0.20 25.17
N LYS A 129 -22.22 0.12 25.52
CA LYS A 129 -22.93 1.32 25.03
C LYS A 129 -22.16 2.61 25.30
N LYS A 130 -21.51 2.73 26.46
CA LYS A 130 -20.65 3.87 26.83
C LYS A 130 -19.49 4.03 25.84
N ARG A 131 -18.74 2.95 25.59
CA ARG A 131 -17.57 2.97 24.70
C ARG A 131 -17.94 3.24 23.26
N ARG A 132 -19.06 2.67 22.79
CA ARG A 132 -19.62 2.98 21.48
C ARG A 132 -19.94 4.47 21.35
N LYS A 133 -20.66 5.03 22.33
CA LYS A 133 -20.96 6.47 22.35
C LYS A 133 -19.70 7.35 22.32
N MET A 134 -18.64 6.97 23.05
CA MET A 134 -17.38 7.73 23.01
C MET A 134 -16.75 7.73 21.61
N ILE A 135 -16.75 6.59 20.93
CA ILE A 135 -16.27 6.48 19.54
C ILE A 135 -17.14 7.31 18.61
N ASP A 136 -18.47 7.23 18.74
CA ASP A 136 -19.41 7.98 17.90
C ASP A 136 -19.23 9.50 18.07
N ASP A 137 -19.12 9.98 19.32
CA ASP A 137 -18.88 11.40 19.62
C ASP A 137 -17.54 11.89 19.06
N TYR A 138 -16.49 11.06 19.15
CA TYR A 138 -15.19 11.34 18.56
C TYR A 138 -15.25 11.41 17.03
N SER A 139 -15.84 10.40 16.39
CA SER A 139 -15.94 10.31 14.93
C SER A 139 -16.74 11.48 14.36
N ALA A 140 -17.84 11.86 15.02
CA ALA A 140 -18.64 13.02 14.63
C ALA A 140 -17.84 14.33 14.74
N ALA A 141 -17.14 14.56 15.86
CA ALA A 141 -16.33 15.76 16.07
C ALA A 141 -15.16 15.85 15.06
N LYS A 142 -14.46 14.74 14.82
CA LYS A 142 -13.37 14.65 13.83
C LYS A 142 -13.88 14.95 12.42
N THR A 143 -14.97 14.31 12.01
CA THR A 143 -15.55 14.48 10.67
C THR A 143 -15.93 15.93 10.42
N ALA A 144 -16.59 16.58 11.38
CA ALA A 144 -16.96 18.00 11.26
C ALA A 144 -15.74 18.91 11.05
N LEU A 145 -14.64 18.69 11.78
CA LEU A 145 -13.41 19.46 11.62
C LEU A 145 -12.69 19.18 10.29
N VAL A 146 -12.67 17.92 9.85
CA VAL A 146 -12.09 17.54 8.55
C VAL A 146 -12.85 18.22 7.41
N ASP A 147 -14.18 18.23 7.47
CA ASP A 147 -15.00 18.84 6.42
C ASP A 147 -14.85 20.36 6.39
N GLU A 148 -14.77 21.01 7.56
CA GLU A 148 -14.45 22.44 7.69
C GLU A 148 -13.08 22.74 7.06
N LEU A 149 -12.07 21.91 7.33
CA LEU A 149 -10.72 22.05 6.77
C LEU A 149 -10.69 21.84 5.25
N ARG A 150 -11.35 20.80 4.74
CA ARG A 150 -11.49 20.54 3.30
C ARG A 150 -12.14 21.71 2.57
N ALA A 151 -13.22 22.24 3.14
CA ALA A 151 -13.92 23.41 2.60
C ALA A 151 -12.98 24.63 2.56
N LYS A 152 -12.19 24.86 3.62
CA LYS A 152 -11.20 25.94 3.62
C LYS A 152 -10.14 25.74 2.54
N ILE A 153 -9.54 24.55 2.44
CA ILE A 153 -8.52 24.22 1.43
C ILE A 153 -9.06 24.45 0.01
N GLU A 154 -10.30 24.04 -0.26
CA GLU A 154 -10.94 24.30 -1.56
C GLU A 154 -11.14 25.80 -1.81
N SER A 155 -11.64 26.55 -0.83
CA SER A 155 -11.91 27.99 -0.97
C SER A 155 -10.68 28.82 -1.32
N VAL A 156 -9.49 28.40 -0.86
CA VAL A 156 -8.22 29.12 -1.09
C VAL A 156 -7.42 28.57 -2.28
N ARG A 157 -7.92 27.54 -2.95
CA ARG A 157 -7.20 26.83 -4.02
C ARG A 157 -6.86 27.73 -5.21
N ALA A 158 -7.71 28.70 -5.52
CA ALA A 158 -7.50 29.63 -6.64
C ALA A 158 -6.57 30.80 -6.30
N LEU A 159 -6.22 30.98 -5.01
CA LEU A 159 -5.32 32.04 -4.59
C LEU A 159 -3.88 31.73 -5.00
N ASP A 160 -3.05 32.78 -5.12
CA ASP A 160 -1.61 32.63 -5.26
C ASP A 160 -1.01 31.88 -4.04
N PRO A 161 0.17 31.25 -4.17
CA PRO A 161 0.73 30.41 -3.12
C PRO A 161 0.92 31.13 -1.77
N ALA A 162 1.32 32.41 -1.78
CA ALA A 162 1.59 33.15 -0.55
C ALA A 162 0.28 33.54 0.16
N ALA A 163 -0.71 34.06 -0.58
CA ALA A 163 -2.02 34.35 -0.01
C ALA A 163 -2.75 33.09 0.47
N ARG A 164 -2.58 31.96 -0.24
CA ARG A 164 -3.10 30.67 0.18
C ARG A 164 -2.50 30.22 1.51
N GLU A 165 -1.18 30.24 1.63
CA GLU A 165 -0.48 29.86 2.87
C GLU A 165 -0.93 30.76 4.03
N ALA A 166 -0.97 32.08 3.83
CA ALA A 166 -1.40 33.02 4.87
C ALA A 166 -2.82 32.73 5.37
N GLN A 167 -3.77 32.52 4.46
CA GLN A 167 -5.16 32.21 4.83
C GLN A 167 -5.31 30.85 5.49
N LEU A 168 -4.50 29.86 5.11
CA LEU A 168 -4.48 28.55 5.77
C LEU A 168 -3.90 28.66 7.17
N ALA A 169 -2.81 29.42 7.35
CA ALA A 169 -2.20 29.64 8.66
C ALA A 169 -3.14 30.40 9.62
N ASP A 170 -3.90 31.38 9.11
CA ASP A 170 -4.92 32.08 9.89
C ASP A 170 -6.03 31.14 10.34
N PHE A 171 -6.53 30.31 9.42
CA PHE A 171 -7.54 29.31 9.74
C PHE A 171 -7.01 28.23 10.71
N ALA A 172 -5.75 27.82 10.54
CA ALA A 172 -5.07 26.88 11.41
C ALA A 172 -5.05 27.38 12.86
N ARG A 173 -4.69 28.66 13.08
CA ARG A 173 -4.72 29.27 14.43
C ARG A 173 -6.11 29.23 15.08
N GLN A 174 -7.18 29.30 14.29
CA GLN A 174 -8.56 29.24 14.78
C GLN A 174 -9.02 27.80 15.06
N GLN A 175 -8.65 26.85 14.21
CA GLN A 175 -9.12 25.46 14.30
C GLN A 175 -8.26 24.60 15.24
N GLU A 176 -6.97 24.90 15.41
CA GLU A 176 -6.01 24.05 16.13
C GLU A 176 -6.46 23.69 17.56
N PRO A 177 -7.02 24.60 18.39
CA PRO A 177 -7.50 24.22 19.72
C PRO A 177 -8.56 23.12 19.68
N ARG A 178 -9.50 23.20 18.73
CA ARG A 178 -10.56 22.18 18.53
C ARG A 178 -9.97 20.88 17.99
N ALA A 179 -8.99 20.95 17.09
CA ALA A 179 -8.29 19.78 16.56
C ALA A 179 -7.50 19.04 17.67
N LEU A 180 -6.83 19.78 18.57
CA LEU A 180 -6.16 19.22 19.73
C LEU A 180 -7.13 18.58 20.73
N GLU A 181 -8.32 19.17 20.95
CA GLU A 181 -9.36 18.54 21.78
C GLU A 181 -9.87 17.22 21.17
N VAL A 182 -10.08 17.16 19.85
CA VAL A 182 -10.42 15.90 19.18
C VAL A 182 -9.29 14.88 19.32
N GLU A 183 -8.02 15.28 19.16
CA GLU A 183 -6.88 14.38 19.40
C GLU A 183 -6.88 13.83 20.84
N LYS A 184 -7.14 14.68 21.84
CA LYS A 184 -7.30 14.26 23.23
C LYS A 184 -8.45 13.27 23.41
N MET A 185 -9.61 13.47 22.77
CA MET A 185 -10.72 12.52 22.80
C MET A 185 -10.29 11.14 22.27
N GLY A 186 -9.52 11.09 21.18
CA GLY A 186 -8.97 9.84 20.64
C GLY A 186 -8.06 9.12 21.64
N TYR A 187 -7.19 9.85 22.34
CA TYR A 187 -6.35 9.27 23.39
C TYR A 187 -7.14 8.89 24.65
N ALA A 188 -8.21 9.60 24.99
CA ALA A 188 -9.10 9.21 26.09
C ALA A 188 -9.83 7.90 25.80
N ILE A 189 -10.24 7.67 24.54
CA ILE A 189 -10.80 6.39 24.09
C ILE A 189 -9.75 5.28 24.22
N ARG A 190 -8.51 5.53 23.78
CA ARG A 190 -7.40 4.60 23.95
C ARG A 190 -7.22 4.24 25.42
N ASP A 191 -7.15 5.23 26.30
CA ASP A 191 -6.93 5.03 27.74
C ASP A 191 -8.09 4.25 28.38
N GLU A 192 -9.34 4.46 27.94
CA GLU A 192 -10.50 3.67 28.36
C GLU A 192 -10.43 2.19 27.92
N PHE A 193 -9.75 1.90 26.80
CA PHE A 193 -9.56 0.52 26.32
C PHE A 193 -8.31 -0.17 26.91
N THR A 194 -7.28 0.60 27.26
CA THR A 194 -6.03 0.07 27.82
C THR A 194 -5.99 0.11 29.35
N GLY A 195 -6.84 0.91 29.99
CA GLY A 195 -6.82 1.16 31.43
C GLY A 195 -7.01 -0.10 32.26
N TRP A 196 -6.19 -0.22 33.30
CA TRP A 196 -6.27 -1.27 34.31
C TRP A 196 -7.48 -1.01 35.22
N SER A 197 -8.45 -1.92 35.23
CA SER A 197 -9.41 -2.03 36.34
C SER A 197 -9.13 -3.33 37.10
N LEU A 198 -9.17 -3.26 38.44
CA LEU A 198 -8.97 -4.37 39.38
C LEU A 198 -9.84 -5.60 39.10
N PHE A 199 -10.87 -5.47 38.25
CA PHE A 199 -11.78 -6.54 37.86
C PHE A 199 -11.93 -6.70 36.34
N SER A 200 -11.16 -5.95 35.53
CA SER A 200 -11.15 -6.11 34.07
C SER A 200 -9.84 -6.72 33.63
N ASN A 201 -9.91 -7.77 32.82
CA ASN A 201 -8.78 -8.28 32.04
C ASN A 201 -8.10 -7.11 31.33
N SER A 202 -6.89 -6.72 31.76
CA SER A 202 -6.15 -5.63 31.11
C SER A 202 -5.88 -6.02 29.65
N SER A 203 -5.99 -5.05 28.75
CA SER A 203 -5.72 -5.23 27.33
C SER A 203 -4.27 -4.87 26.99
N ASP A 204 -3.37 -4.74 27.98
CA ASP A 204 -1.98 -4.34 27.71
C ASP A 204 -1.24 -5.50 27.04
N TRP A 205 -1.11 -5.41 25.71
CA TRP A 205 -0.31 -6.33 24.90
C TRP A 205 1.13 -6.48 25.43
N ASN A 206 1.71 -5.44 26.03
CA ASN A 206 3.06 -5.51 26.58
C ASN A 206 3.14 -6.33 27.86
N GLU A 207 2.08 -6.40 28.67
CA GLU A 207 2.04 -7.25 29.87
C GLU A 207 1.77 -8.70 29.50
N ALA A 208 0.93 -8.92 28.49
CA ALA A 208 0.49 -10.25 28.07
C ALA A 208 1.53 -11.07 27.27
N ARG A 209 2.65 -10.46 26.84
CA ARG A 209 3.71 -11.19 26.13
C ARG A 209 4.65 -11.92 27.09
N ASP A 210 4.98 -13.16 26.71
CA ASP A 210 5.87 -14.09 27.40
C ASP A 210 7.37 -13.85 27.11
N TRP A 211 7.69 -12.97 26.17
CA TRP A 211 9.06 -12.66 25.76
C TRP A 211 9.40 -11.18 25.95
N ARG A 212 10.67 -10.89 26.26
CA ARG A 212 11.28 -9.55 26.31
C ARG A 212 12.38 -9.43 25.25
N LEU A 213 12.65 -8.21 24.78
CA LEU A 213 13.78 -8.00 23.87
C LEU A 213 15.11 -8.26 24.60
N GLY A 214 16.00 -9.02 23.96
CA GLY A 214 17.28 -9.45 24.54
C GLY A 214 17.22 -10.72 25.38
N ASP A 215 16.11 -11.47 25.33
CA ASP A 215 16.05 -12.83 25.89
C ASP A 215 16.87 -13.80 25.02
N ASP A 216 17.54 -14.77 25.65
CA ASP A 216 18.62 -15.59 25.07
C ASP A 216 18.26 -16.38 23.80
N THR A 217 16.96 -16.49 23.49
CA THR A 217 16.44 -17.19 22.30
C THR A 217 16.07 -16.27 21.14
N ARG A 218 16.13 -14.94 21.33
CA ARG A 218 15.66 -13.93 20.36
C ARG A 218 16.63 -12.75 20.29
N TRP A 219 17.83 -13.03 19.81
CA TRP A 219 18.83 -11.98 19.50
C TRP A 219 18.33 -11.10 18.34
N GLU A 220 18.19 -9.79 18.61
CA GLU A 220 18.12 -8.67 17.65
C GLU A 220 17.31 -8.88 16.35
N SER A 221 16.16 -9.56 16.41
CA SER A 221 15.29 -9.65 15.24
C SER A 221 14.59 -8.31 15.00
N ASN A 222 14.85 -7.67 13.85
CA ASN A 222 14.11 -6.48 13.39
C ASN A 222 12.58 -6.69 13.46
N LEU A 223 12.11 -7.93 13.25
CA LEU A 223 10.70 -8.28 13.33
C LEU A 223 10.15 -8.19 14.76
N ASP A 224 10.87 -8.72 15.75
CA ASP A 224 10.43 -8.66 17.15
C ASP A 224 10.57 -7.24 17.72
N GLU A 225 11.60 -6.51 17.29
CA GLU A 225 11.72 -5.10 17.58
C GLU A 225 10.55 -4.31 16.98
N ALA A 226 10.22 -4.51 15.70
CA ALA A 226 9.08 -3.86 15.05
C ALA A 226 7.76 -4.16 15.77
N LYS A 227 7.56 -5.40 16.26
CA LYS A 227 6.40 -5.76 17.10
C LYS A 227 6.39 -4.99 18.41
N LEU A 228 7.52 -4.90 19.12
CA LEU A 228 7.57 -4.14 20.37
C LEU A 228 7.24 -2.66 20.13
N MET A 229 7.86 -2.02 19.13
CA MET A 229 7.65 -0.61 18.84
C MET A 229 6.19 -0.34 18.46
N ARG A 230 5.60 -1.23 17.65
CA ARG A 230 4.19 -1.17 17.29
C ARG A 230 3.29 -1.36 18.51
N GLY A 231 3.53 -2.38 19.33
CA GLY A 231 2.79 -2.61 20.57
C GLY A 231 2.88 -1.43 21.55
N ALA A 232 4.09 -0.92 21.79
CA ALA A 232 4.33 0.24 22.64
C ALA A 232 3.56 1.48 22.16
N SER A 233 3.54 1.75 20.85
CA SER A 233 2.80 2.91 20.32
C SER A 233 1.32 2.93 20.73
N TYR A 234 0.69 1.75 20.87
CA TYR A 234 -0.72 1.59 21.24
C TYR A 234 -0.95 1.38 22.74
N PHE A 235 -0.09 0.63 23.42
CA PHE A 235 -0.38 0.15 24.78
C PHE A 235 0.49 0.78 25.86
N GLN A 236 1.69 1.25 25.54
CA GLN A 236 2.58 1.87 26.53
C GLN A 236 1.99 3.20 27.03
N GLU A 237 1.74 3.31 28.33
CA GLU A 237 1.36 4.58 28.96
C GLU A 237 2.56 5.54 29.10
N GLY A 238 2.26 6.83 29.23
CA GLY A 238 3.27 7.88 29.46
C GLY A 238 3.94 8.43 28.20
N LEU A 239 3.75 7.80 27.03
CA LEU A 239 4.18 8.35 25.75
C LEU A 239 3.25 9.48 25.29
N SER A 240 3.83 10.56 24.76
CA SER A 240 3.06 11.63 24.10
C SER A 240 2.48 11.17 22.75
N PRO A 241 1.48 11.88 22.21
CA PRO A 241 0.94 11.60 20.88
C PRO A 241 2.01 11.50 19.78
N ALA A 242 2.92 12.48 19.72
CA ALA A 242 3.99 12.51 18.72
C ALA A 242 4.95 11.32 18.86
N GLN A 243 5.34 10.96 20.10
CA GLN A 243 6.21 9.81 20.35
C GLN A 243 5.58 8.50 19.88
N ARG A 244 4.27 8.31 20.12
CA ARG A 244 3.55 7.11 19.65
C ARG A 244 3.58 7.00 18.14
N ARG A 245 3.36 8.10 17.42
CA ARG A 245 3.40 8.08 15.95
C ARG A 245 4.83 7.88 15.43
N LEU A 246 5.85 8.45 16.09
CA LEU A 246 7.26 8.15 15.79
C LEU A 246 7.61 6.66 15.99
N LEU A 247 7.07 6.00 17.02
CA LEU A 247 7.26 4.55 17.21
C LEU A 247 6.58 3.73 16.10
N ARG A 248 5.39 4.15 15.65
CA ARG A 248 4.72 3.51 14.50
C ARG A 248 5.57 3.64 13.24
N GLU A 249 6.11 4.82 13.00
CA GLU A 249 7.03 5.06 11.89
C GLU A 249 8.30 4.23 11.99
N TYR A 250 8.91 4.15 13.17
CA TYR A 250 10.10 3.34 13.40
C TYR A 250 9.84 1.84 13.18
N ALA A 251 8.67 1.35 13.60
CA ALA A 251 8.24 -0.01 13.28
C ALA A 251 8.08 -0.25 11.77
N MET A 252 7.67 0.75 11.00
CA MET A 252 7.59 0.66 9.53
C MET A 252 8.99 0.62 8.89
N GLU A 253 9.93 1.43 9.38
CA GLU A 253 11.31 1.42 8.91
C GLU A 253 11.99 0.07 9.15
N LEU A 254 11.77 -0.54 10.32
CA LEU A 254 12.27 -1.87 10.65
C LEU A 254 11.68 -2.95 9.71
N ASP A 255 10.37 -2.90 9.45
CA ASP A 255 9.70 -3.81 8.51
C ASP A 255 10.21 -3.65 7.07
N ASP A 256 10.47 -2.42 6.62
CA ASP A 256 11.00 -2.13 5.29
C ASP A 256 12.47 -2.60 5.16
N SER A 257 13.28 -2.45 6.21
CA SER A 257 14.69 -2.88 6.25
C SER A 257 14.90 -4.40 6.21
N GLY A 258 13.88 -5.18 6.61
CA GLY A 258 13.88 -6.64 6.55
C GLY A 258 13.69 -7.21 5.13
N ARG A 259 13.41 -6.36 4.12
CA ARG A 259 13.39 -6.76 2.72
C ARG A 259 14.83 -6.84 2.21
N GLY A 260 15.38 -8.05 2.11
CA GLY A 260 16.75 -8.26 1.66
C GLY A 260 17.08 -7.54 0.33
N PRO A 261 18.37 -7.34 0.01
CA PRO A 261 18.83 -6.58 -1.17
C PRO A 261 18.39 -7.17 -2.53
N MET A 262 17.72 -8.32 -2.53
CA MET A 262 17.17 -9.02 -3.69
C MET A 262 15.64 -8.96 -3.79
N ALA A 263 14.94 -8.22 -2.91
CA ALA A 263 13.54 -7.90 -3.18
C ALA A 263 13.50 -7.18 -4.53
N GLU A 264 12.77 -7.72 -5.51
CA GLU A 264 12.64 -7.12 -6.84
C GLU A 264 12.18 -5.67 -6.70
N ILE A 265 13.14 -4.78 -6.75
CA ILE A 265 12.98 -3.37 -7.05
C ILE A 265 12.59 -3.39 -8.53
N GLY A 266 11.29 -3.49 -8.79
CA GLY A 266 10.74 -3.43 -10.15
C GLY A 266 11.34 -2.23 -10.88
N LEU A 267 11.57 -2.37 -12.19
CA LEU A 267 12.31 -1.45 -13.06
C LEU A 267 11.79 0.03 -13.10
N ASP A 268 10.76 0.37 -12.31
CA ASP A 268 10.17 1.70 -12.07
C ASP A 268 10.58 2.35 -10.71
N ALA A 269 11.32 1.64 -9.86
CA ALA A 269 11.65 2.11 -8.53
C ALA A 269 12.89 3.03 -8.55
N ARG A 270 12.64 4.34 -8.45
CA ARG A 270 13.65 5.38 -8.25
C ARG A 270 13.53 5.98 -6.84
N GLY A 271 14.57 5.79 -6.04
CA GLY A 271 14.88 6.52 -4.80
C GLY A 271 14.17 6.04 -3.52
N PRO A 272 14.80 6.15 -2.34
CA PRO A 272 14.17 5.80 -1.06
C PRO A 272 13.03 6.77 -0.74
N TYR A 273 11.98 6.28 -0.08
CA TYR A 273 10.92 7.14 0.47
C TYR A 273 11.49 8.02 1.58
N LEU A 274 11.08 9.29 1.60
CA LEU A 274 11.24 10.11 2.79
C LEU A 274 10.06 9.84 3.72
N TYR A 275 10.36 9.35 4.92
CA TYR A 275 9.43 9.33 6.03
C TYR A 275 9.23 10.74 6.57
N PHE A 276 8.00 11.25 6.53
CA PHE A 276 7.73 12.67 6.74
C PHE A 276 6.62 12.91 7.78
N SER A 277 6.29 14.19 8.03
CA SER A 277 5.18 14.59 8.90
C SER A 277 3.91 14.82 8.05
N PRO A 278 2.72 14.31 8.44
CA PRO A 278 2.43 13.51 9.65
C PRO A 278 3.15 12.16 9.71
N GLU A 279 3.58 11.72 10.90
CA GLU A 279 4.38 10.51 11.05
C GLU A 279 3.63 9.28 10.51
N THR A 280 4.38 8.33 9.93
CA THR A 280 3.91 7.22 9.05
C THR A 280 3.61 7.61 7.60
N SER A 281 3.55 8.90 7.27
CA SER A 281 3.51 9.34 5.87
C SER A 281 4.84 9.08 5.18
N ARG A 282 4.75 8.77 3.88
CA ARG A 282 5.91 8.52 3.02
C ARG A 282 5.66 9.10 1.65
N PHE A 283 6.66 9.76 1.07
CA PHE A 283 6.58 10.19 -0.32
C PHE A 283 7.96 10.15 -0.99
N ARG A 284 7.97 10.21 -2.32
CA ARG A 284 9.20 10.24 -3.11
C ARG A 284 9.65 11.68 -3.30
N LEU A 285 10.92 11.94 -3.00
CA LEU A 285 11.51 13.27 -3.21
C LEU A 285 11.64 13.58 -4.71
N PRO A 286 11.42 14.85 -5.12
CA PRO A 286 11.75 15.30 -6.47
C PRO A 286 13.22 15.03 -6.81
N ALA A 287 13.51 14.67 -8.06
CA ALA A 287 14.86 14.25 -8.47
C ALA A 287 15.90 15.38 -8.42
N SER A 288 15.47 16.63 -8.62
CA SER A 288 16.35 17.80 -8.75
C SER A 288 16.04 18.84 -7.67
N LEU A 289 16.44 18.55 -6.43
CA LEU A 289 16.31 19.47 -5.31
C LEU A 289 17.56 20.36 -5.13
N PRO A 290 17.41 21.65 -4.82
CA PRO A 290 18.52 22.53 -4.43
C PRO A 290 19.34 21.95 -3.28
N ALA A 291 20.61 22.33 -3.20
CA ALA A 291 21.49 21.91 -2.11
C ALA A 291 20.94 22.32 -0.74
N GLU A 292 20.37 23.52 -0.63
CA GLU A 292 19.76 24.03 0.61
C GLU A 292 18.60 23.16 1.08
N THR A 293 17.65 22.82 0.19
CA THR A 293 16.52 21.93 0.50
C THR A 293 16.99 20.54 0.91
N ARG A 294 18.03 20.00 0.25
CA ARG A 294 18.61 18.71 0.63
C ARG A 294 19.23 18.74 2.02
N THR A 295 19.94 19.82 2.37
CA THR A 295 20.50 20.02 3.72
C THR A 295 19.40 20.10 4.77
N LEU A 296 18.32 20.83 4.49
CA LEU A 296 17.17 20.92 5.39
C LEU A 296 16.52 19.55 5.65
N ILE A 297 16.29 18.77 4.59
CA ILE A 297 15.76 17.40 4.68
C ILE A 297 16.72 16.50 5.48
N ALA A 298 18.04 16.62 5.25
CA ALA A 298 19.04 15.84 5.97
C ALA A 298 19.06 16.16 7.47
N ASN A 299 18.94 17.44 7.84
CA ASN A 299 18.85 17.87 9.24
C ASN A 299 17.57 17.34 9.92
N TYR A 300 16.42 17.49 9.25
CA TYR A 300 15.15 16.93 9.72
C TYR A 300 15.26 15.41 9.96
N THR A 301 15.78 14.67 8.98
CA THR A 301 15.91 13.20 9.06
C THR A 301 16.87 12.78 10.16
N LYS A 302 18.00 13.49 10.33
CA LYS A 302 18.98 13.23 11.40
C LYS A 302 18.35 13.43 12.77
N GLU A 303 17.66 14.54 12.98
CA GLU A 303 17.04 14.88 14.26
C GLU A 303 15.90 13.91 14.61
N LYS A 304 15.05 13.58 13.63
CA LYS A 304 13.99 12.57 13.78
C LYS A 304 14.55 11.19 14.14
N SER A 305 15.66 10.81 13.51
CA SER A 305 16.34 9.54 13.81
C SER A 305 16.90 9.52 15.23
N ALA A 306 17.45 10.64 15.73
CA ALA A 306 17.93 10.75 17.10
C ALA A 306 16.79 10.58 18.13
N LEU A 307 15.64 11.22 17.90
CA LEU A 307 14.46 11.07 18.76
C LEU A 307 13.91 9.64 18.78
N LYS A 308 13.84 8.97 17.62
CA LYS A 308 13.46 7.56 17.53
C LYS A 308 14.44 6.67 18.28
N LYS A 309 15.74 6.93 18.17
CA LYS A 309 16.78 6.18 18.89
C LYS A 309 16.61 6.31 20.40
N GLU A 310 16.39 7.51 20.91
CA GLU A 310 16.14 7.75 22.33
C GLU A 310 14.88 7.03 22.83
N LEU A 311 13.79 7.05 22.04
CA LEU A 311 12.55 6.31 22.33
C LEU A 311 12.79 4.81 22.39
N ARG A 312 13.47 4.26 21.38
CA ARG A 312 13.89 2.87 21.32
C ARG A 312 14.70 2.50 22.55
N ASP A 313 15.80 3.21 22.82
CA ASP A 313 16.71 2.91 23.93
C ASP A 313 15.99 2.95 25.28
N ALA A 314 15.06 3.89 25.46
CA ALA A 314 14.26 3.99 26.68
C ALA A 314 13.27 2.81 26.81
N LEU A 315 12.57 2.43 25.74
CA LEU A 315 11.69 1.25 25.75
C LEU A 315 12.48 -0.02 26.07
N TYR A 316 13.64 -0.20 25.45
CA TYR A 316 14.53 -1.34 25.72
C TYR A 316 14.96 -1.40 27.19
N ARG A 317 15.40 -0.26 27.76
CA ARG A 317 15.84 -0.18 29.15
C ARG A 317 14.73 -0.52 30.14
N GLU A 318 13.51 -0.11 29.80
CA GLU A 318 12.35 -0.25 30.68
C GLU A 318 11.56 -1.54 30.44
N ASP A 319 11.89 -2.31 29.38
CA ASP A 319 11.14 -3.49 28.93
C ASP A 319 11.05 -4.60 29.98
N ARG A 320 12.14 -4.77 30.74
CA ARG A 320 12.30 -5.80 31.77
C ARG A 320 11.83 -5.35 33.16
N ARG A 321 11.34 -4.12 33.32
CA ARG A 321 10.93 -3.66 34.65
C ARG A 321 9.62 -4.32 35.08
N TRP A 322 9.67 -4.94 36.27
CA TRP A 322 8.55 -5.64 36.89
C TRP A 322 7.35 -4.72 37.22
N PHE A 323 7.58 -3.44 37.54
CA PHE A 323 6.53 -2.49 37.91
C PHE A 323 6.21 -1.53 36.77
N GLY A 324 4.98 -1.63 36.22
CA GLY A 324 4.50 -0.78 35.14
C GLY A 324 4.53 0.73 35.45
N SER A 325 4.36 1.13 36.71
CA SER A 325 4.39 2.54 37.13
C SER A 325 5.74 3.22 36.90
N LYS A 326 6.86 2.51 37.11
CA LYS A 326 8.21 3.03 36.85
C LYS A 326 8.46 3.22 35.35
N ARG A 327 7.98 2.26 34.54
CA ARG A 327 8.02 2.34 33.08
C ARG A 327 7.21 3.54 32.58
N THR A 328 5.99 3.73 33.07
CA THR A 328 5.16 4.90 32.74
C THR A 328 5.81 6.22 33.14
N ALA A 329 6.40 6.31 34.34
CA ALA A 329 7.11 7.51 34.78
C ALA A 329 8.32 7.84 33.90
N ALA A 330 9.10 6.82 33.50
CA ALA A 330 10.23 7.00 32.60
C ALA A 330 9.80 7.49 31.21
N MET A 331 8.69 6.96 30.66
CA MET A 331 8.14 7.43 29.39
C MET A 331 7.64 8.87 29.46
N LYS A 332 6.99 9.27 30.56
CA LYS A 332 6.56 10.66 30.78
C LYS A 332 7.74 11.62 30.84
N ALA A 333 8.78 11.28 31.60
CA ALA A 333 9.99 12.09 31.68
C ALA A 333 10.67 12.24 30.31
N LEU A 334 10.70 11.17 29.50
CA LEU A 334 11.22 11.24 28.13
C LEU A 334 10.33 12.11 27.23
N ALA A 335 9.01 12.02 27.36
CA ALA A 335 8.07 12.87 26.63
C ALA A 335 8.31 14.37 26.90
N GLU A 336 8.49 14.73 28.16
CA GLU A 336 8.81 16.10 28.59
C GLU A 336 10.17 16.54 28.01
N ALA A 337 11.19 15.68 28.09
CA ALA A 337 12.53 15.98 27.56
C ALA A 337 12.56 16.16 26.03
N GLN A 338 11.72 15.43 25.29
CA GLN A 338 11.66 15.49 23.83
C GLN A 338 10.71 16.58 23.29
N ALA A 339 9.84 17.15 24.12
CA ALA A 339 8.75 18.04 23.68
C ALA A 339 9.23 19.20 22.78
N THR A 340 10.25 19.94 23.21
CA THR A 340 10.79 21.08 22.44
C THR A 340 11.39 20.64 21.10
N ARG A 341 12.06 19.49 21.06
CA ARG A 341 12.69 18.97 19.84
C ARG A 341 11.66 18.43 18.85
N LEU A 342 10.58 17.84 19.34
CA LEU A 342 9.43 17.43 18.53
C LEU A 342 8.75 18.67 17.91
N ALA A 343 8.55 19.74 18.68
CA ALA A 343 8.02 21.00 18.14
C ALA A 343 8.96 21.62 17.08
N ALA A 344 10.27 21.54 17.29
CA ALA A 344 11.25 21.99 16.30
C ALA A 344 11.20 21.17 15.00
N LEU A 345 10.94 19.86 15.07
CA LEU A 345 10.71 19.03 13.88
C LEU A 345 9.47 19.45 13.08
N ASP A 346 8.39 19.87 13.76
CA ASP A 346 7.20 20.39 13.07
C ASP A 346 7.53 21.68 12.29
N THR A 347 8.33 22.57 12.88
CA THR A 347 8.84 23.78 12.19
C THR A 347 9.70 23.42 10.98
N MET A 348 10.67 22.51 11.14
CA MET A 348 11.51 22.05 10.02
C MET A 348 10.68 21.38 8.92
N ALA A 349 9.66 20.60 9.28
CA ALA A 349 8.75 19.99 8.31
C ALA A 349 8.00 21.08 7.51
N GLU A 350 7.58 22.16 8.16
CA GLU A 350 6.92 23.28 7.47
C GLU A 350 7.85 24.01 6.49
N GLU A 351 9.10 24.25 6.89
CA GLU A 351 10.12 24.81 6.00
C GLU A 351 10.39 23.91 4.80
N ILE A 352 10.43 22.59 5.00
CA ILE A 352 10.57 21.61 3.91
C ILE A 352 9.36 21.68 2.97
N ARG A 353 8.13 21.78 3.48
CA ARG A 353 6.93 21.90 2.64
C ARG A 353 6.99 23.14 1.76
N ARG A 354 7.31 24.30 2.34
CA ARG A 354 7.51 25.56 1.59
C ARG A 354 8.55 25.40 0.49
N ALA A 355 9.68 24.79 0.81
CA ALA A 355 10.75 24.52 -0.16
C ALA A 355 10.31 23.56 -1.27
N LEU A 356 9.41 22.62 -0.99
CA LEU A 356 8.93 21.63 -1.96
C LEU A 356 7.80 22.13 -2.87
N VAL A 357 7.08 23.21 -2.55
CA VAL A 357 5.95 23.72 -3.35
C VAL A 357 6.31 23.94 -4.82
N ALA A 358 7.53 24.42 -5.09
CA ALA A 358 7.99 24.71 -6.44
C ALA A 358 8.39 23.48 -7.26
N TYR A 359 8.45 22.29 -6.64
CA TYR A 359 8.99 21.08 -7.27
C TYR A 359 7.88 20.05 -7.52
N PRO A 360 7.68 19.63 -8.78
CA PRO A 360 6.69 18.61 -9.08
C PRO A 360 7.10 17.27 -8.46
N LEU A 361 6.14 16.61 -7.82
CA LEU A 361 6.36 15.28 -7.26
C LEU A 361 6.62 14.24 -8.36
N PRO A 362 7.48 13.24 -8.09
CA PRO A 362 7.61 12.09 -8.96
C PRO A 362 6.26 11.40 -9.15
N ASN A 363 5.96 10.96 -10.38
CA ASN A 363 4.74 10.24 -10.76
C ASN A 363 3.41 11.02 -10.63
N ARG A 364 3.43 12.30 -10.21
CA ARG A 364 2.27 13.17 -10.34
C ARG A 364 2.02 13.44 -11.83
N PRO A 365 0.78 13.27 -12.34
CA PRO A 365 0.50 13.55 -13.73
C PRO A 365 0.83 15.01 -14.01
N ARG A 366 1.64 15.25 -15.04
CA ARG A 366 2.00 16.61 -15.44
C ARG A 366 0.71 17.33 -15.84
N ALA A 367 0.59 18.60 -15.46
CA ALA A 367 -0.52 19.44 -15.95
C ALA A 367 -0.64 19.26 -17.46
N ALA A 368 -1.88 18.98 -17.89
CA ALA A 368 -2.24 18.36 -19.17
C ALA A 368 -1.24 18.64 -20.31
N THR A 369 -0.70 17.55 -20.87
CA THR A 369 -0.20 17.48 -22.25
C THR A 369 -1.16 18.28 -23.15
N PRO A 370 -0.67 19.09 -24.12
CA PRO A 370 -1.43 20.07 -24.90
C PRO A 370 -2.84 19.59 -25.21
N ALA A 371 -3.81 20.50 -25.01
CA ALA A 371 -5.25 20.24 -24.94
C ALA A 371 -5.76 19.28 -26.03
N ILE A 372 -5.69 17.98 -25.75
CA ILE A 372 -6.47 16.97 -26.45
C ILE A 372 -7.93 17.39 -26.29
N PRO A 373 -8.68 17.61 -27.38
CA PRO A 373 -10.09 18.04 -27.31
C PRO A 373 -10.89 17.19 -26.35
N GLN A 374 -11.77 17.82 -25.54
CA GLN A 374 -12.55 17.10 -24.52
C GLN A 374 -13.40 15.96 -25.11
N GLU A 375 -13.89 16.15 -26.33
CA GLU A 375 -14.60 15.12 -27.08
C GLU A 375 -13.74 13.86 -27.32
N PHE A 376 -12.48 14.04 -27.70
CA PHE A 376 -11.53 12.94 -27.87
C PHE A 376 -11.25 12.24 -26.55
N ARG A 377 -11.09 13.02 -25.46
CA ARG A 377 -10.91 12.46 -24.11
C ARG A 377 -12.08 11.55 -23.71
N ASN A 378 -13.30 11.98 -24.01
CA ASN A 378 -14.52 11.23 -23.71
C ASN A 378 -14.63 9.96 -24.57
N ARG A 379 -14.39 10.03 -25.89
CA ARG A 379 -14.35 8.84 -26.78
C ARG A 379 -13.31 7.84 -26.32
N LEU A 380 -12.12 8.31 -25.98
CA LEU A 380 -11.03 7.46 -25.56
C LEU A 380 -11.30 6.80 -24.20
N ALA A 381 -11.81 7.55 -23.22
CA ALA A 381 -12.22 6.98 -21.93
C ALA A 381 -13.27 5.87 -22.13
N LYS A 382 -14.28 6.12 -22.97
CA LYS A 382 -15.29 5.13 -23.33
C LYS A 382 -14.71 3.90 -24.03
N PHE A 383 -13.78 4.08 -24.97
CA PHE A 383 -13.12 2.96 -25.64
C PHE A 383 -12.33 2.09 -24.66
N VAL A 384 -11.59 2.71 -23.73
CA VAL A 384 -10.84 1.99 -22.68
C VAL A 384 -11.81 1.23 -21.77
N GLU A 385 -12.90 1.86 -21.33
CA GLU A 385 -13.94 1.22 -20.52
C GLU A 385 -14.56 0.01 -21.22
N ASP A 386 -14.99 0.19 -22.48
CA ASP A 386 -15.61 -0.87 -23.29
C ASP A 386 -14.62 -2.03 -23.52
N ARG A 387 -13.35 -1.73 -23.79
CA ARG A 387 -12.28 -2.72 -23.95
C ARG A 387 -12.04 -3.52 -22.67
N ASP A 388 -11.94 -2.84 -21.54
CA ASP A 388 -11.71 -3.47 -20.24
C ASP A 388 -12.93 -4.30 -19.82
N GLY A 389 -14.14 -3.82 -20.14
CA GLY A 389 -15.39 -4.58 -20.00
C GLY A 389 -15.38 -5.88 -20.81
N TYR A 390 -15.01 -5.81 -22.09
CA TYR A 390 -14.84 -6.99 -22.95
C TYR A 390 -13.85 -8.00 -22.36
N GLN A 391 -12.67 -7.53 -21.91
CA GLN A 391 -11.66 -8.40 -21.29
C GLN A 391 -12.18 -9.05 -20.00
N ARG A 392 -12.89 -8.31 -19.15
CA ARG A 392 -13.50 -8.86 -17.93
C ARG A 392 -14.52 -9.94 -18.24
N THR A 393 -15.40 -9.72 -19.20
CA THR A 393 -16.40 -10.71 -19.63
C THR A 393 -15.74 -11.99 -20.15
N MET A 394 -14.73 -11.85 -21.01
CA MET A 394 -13.96 -12.98 -21.55
C MET A 394 -13.23 -13.76 -20.45
N ASN A 395 -12.54 -13.06 -19.55
CA ASN A 395 -11.79 -13.70 -18.45
C ASN A 395 -12.70 -14.37 -17.43
N LYS A 396 -13.81 -13.72 -17.05
CA LYS A 396 -14.81 -14.28 -16.13
C LYS A 396 -15.39 -15.56 -16.70
N ARG A 397 -15.86 -15.54 -17.94
CA ARG A 397 -16.42 -16.75 -18.57
C ARG A 397 -15.40 -17.87 -18.66
N ARG A 398 -14.13 -17.56 -18.99
CA ARG A 398 -13.05 -18.56 -18.98
C ARG A 398 -12.83 -19.16 -17.59
N ALA A 399 -12.80 -18.33 -16.55
CA ALA A 399 -12.58 -18.76 -15.18
C ALA A 399 -13.75 -19.63 -14.66
N ASP A 400 -14.99 -19.22 -14.93
CA ASP A 400 -16.19 -19.98 -14.58
C ASP A 400 -16.16 -21.38 -15.23
N LEU A 401 -15.78 -21.46 -16.51
CA LEU A 401 -15.63 -22.72 -17.23
C LEU A 401 -14.47 -23.57 -16.69
N ALA A 402 -13.34 -22.97 -16.34
CA ALA A 402 -12.21 -23.69 -15.77
C ALA A 402 -12.55 -24.26 -14.38
N LYS A 403 -13.37 -23.56 -13.59
CA LYS A 403 -13.89 -24.03 -12.30
C LYS A 403 -14.90 -25.17 -12.48
N GLN A 404 -15.79 -25.05 -13.47
CA GLN A 404 -16.80 -26.04 -13.77
C GLN A 404 -16.21 -27.33 -14.36
N PHE A 405 -15.13 -27.24 -15.14
CA PHE A 405 -14.48 -28.37 -15.81
C PHE A 405 -12.99 -28.45 -15.46
N SER A 406 -12.68 -28.77 -14.18
CA SER A 406 -11.32 -28.76 -13.63
C SER A 406 -10.31 -29.68 -14.34
N THR A 407 -10.79 -30.72 -15.03
CA THR A 407 -9.94 -31.67 -15.79
C THR A 407 -9.79 -31.30 -17.26
N SER A 408 -10.57 -30.34 -17.77
CA SER A 408 -10.60 -29.90 -19.17
C SER A 408 -9.81 -28.61 -19.37
N ARG A 409 -9.38 -28.36 -20.61
CA ARG A 409 -8.66 -27.12 -20.94
C ARG A 409 -9.64 -26.07 -21.46
N VAL A 410 -9.50 -24.84 -20.98
CA VAL A 410 -10.27 -23.69 -21.46
C VAL A 410 -9.29 -22.66 -21.99
N GLU A 411 -9.32 -22.42 -23.29
CA GLU A 411 -8.33 -21.61 -23.99
C GLU A 411 -8.99 -20.47 -24.76
N PHE A 412 -8.26 -19.38 -24.94
CA PHE A 412 -8.63 -18.34 -25.88
C PHE A 412 -8.17 -18.75 -27.27
N VAL A 413 -9.09 -18.74 -28.24
CA VAL A 413 -8.80 -19.12 -29.62
C VAL A 413 -9.06 -17.95 -30.55
N LYS A 414 -8.20 -17.82 -31.56
CA LYS A 414 -8.42 -16.87 -32.65
C LYS A 414 -9.48 -17.45 -33.58
N MET A 415 -10.55 -16.71 -33.80
CA MET A 415 -11.66 -17.05 -34.70
C MET A 415 -11.70 -16.06 -35.86
N ALA A 416 -12.48 -16.36 -36.91
CA ALA A 416 -12.74 -15.40 -37.97
C ALA A 416 -13.41 -14.16 -37.38
N GLY A 417 -12.77 -12.99 -37.51
CA GLY A 417 -13.27 -11.72 -36.96
C GLY A 417 -12.91 -11.43 -35.50
N GLY A 418 -12.18 -12.30 -34.78
CA GLY A 418 -11.79 -11.95 -33.41
C GLY A 418 -11.27 -13.08 -32.55
N PHE A 419 -11.59 -13.03 -31.26
CA PHE A 419 -11.21 -14.03 -30.26
C PHE A 419 -12.45 -14.64 -29.61
N GLY A 420 -12.38 -15.94 -29.34
CA GLY A 420 -13.42 -16.68 -28.62
C GLY A 420 -12.81 -17.56 -27.54
N ILE A 421 -13.66 -18.24 -26.79
CA ILE A 421 -13.28 -19.26 -25.81
C ILE A 421 -13.59 -20.63 -26.39
N GLN A 422 -12.64 -21.56 -26.27
CA GLN A 422 -12.84 -22.97 -26.58
C GLN A 422 -12.66 -23.82 -25.32
N LEU A 423 -13.65 -24.69 -25.07
CA LEU A 423 -13.54 -25.78 -24.10
C LEU A 423 -13.04 -27.03 -24.83
N VAL A 424 -11.90 -27.56 -24.40
CA VAL A 424 -11.34 -28.82 -24.90
C VAL A 424 -11.59 -29.90 -23.83
N PRO A 425 -12.61 -30.76 -24.01
CA PRO A 425 -12.98 -31.75 -23.02
C PRO A 425 -11.88 -32.80 -22.83
N SER A 426 -11.63 -33.18 -21.57
CA SER A 426 -10.67 -34.23 -21.25
C SER A 426 -11.20 -35.63 -21.60
N ARG A 427 -10.32 -36.51 -22.06
CA ARG A 427 -10.64 -37.93 -22.28
C ARG A 427 -11.02 -38.67 -20.99
N LYS A 428 -10.81 -38.06 -19.82
CA LYS A 428 -11.13 -38.62 -18.49
C LYS A 428 -12.49 -38.14 -17.94
N LEU A 429 -13.28 -37.38 -18.70
CA LEU A 429 -14.62 -36.96 -18.28
C LEU A 429 -15.55 -38.19 -18.19
N ASN A 430 -16.40 -38.22 -17.16
CA ASN A 430 -17.48 -39.20 -17.09
C ASN A 430 -18.58 -38.84 -18.11
N ALA A 431 -19.54 -39.75 -18.32
CA ALA A 431 -20.60 -39.56 -19.32
C ALA A 431 -21.49 -38.33 -19.04
N GLU A 432 -21.75 -38.02 -17.77
CA GLU A 432 -22.58 -36.90 -17.35
C GLU A 432 -21.88 -35.55 -17.63
N ASP A 433 -20.60 -35.43 -17.27
CA ASP A 433 -19.79 -34.24 -17.48
C ASP A 433 -19.45 -34.05 -18.96
N SER A 434 -19.39 -35.14 -19.75
CA SER A 434 -19.25 -35.08 -21.21
C SER A 434 -20.49 -34.47 -21.86
N ALA A 435 -21.70 -34.87 -21.44
CA ALA A 435 -22.95 -34.28 -21.93
C ALA A 435 -23.08 -32.79 -21.54
N LYS A 436 -22.69 -32.42 -20.30
CA LYS A 436 -22.63 -31.02 -19.86
C LYS A 436 -21.61 -30.21 -20.66
N ALA A 437 -20.44 -30.77 -20.94
CA ALA A 437 -19.42 -30.11 -21.76
C ALA A 437 -19.91 -29.85 -23.19
N GLN A 438 -20.65 -30.78 -23.80
CA GLN A 438 -21.24 -30.59 -25.13
C GLN A 438 -22.29 -29.47 -25.15
N ALA A 439 -23.15 -29.39 -24.14
CA ALA A 439 -24.13 -28.30 -24.01
C ALA A 439 -23.44 -26.93 -23.87
N VAL A 440 -22.36 -26.86 -23.08
CA VAL A 440 -21.57 -25.65 -22.90
C VAL A 440 -20.82 -25.24 -24.17
N VAL A 441 -20.35 -26.20 -24.98
CA VAL A 441 -19.75 -25.92 -26.28
C VAL A 441 -20.75 -25.25 -27.24
N ALA A 442 -22.03 -25.67 -27.20
CA ALA A 442 -23.08 -25.01 -27.98
C ALA A 442 -23.36 -23.58 -27.47
N GLU A 443 -23.42 -23.36 -26.15
CA GLU A 443 -23.57 -22.03 -25.55
C GLU A 443 -22.40 -21.10 -25.91
N LEU A 444 -21.18 -21.64 -25.92
CA LEU A 444 -19.96 -20.92 -26.31
C LEU A 444 -20.02 -20.40 -27.75
N ALA A 445 -20.73 -21.06 -28.67
CA ALA A 445 -20.87 -20.56 -30.03
C ALA A 445 -21.61 -19.21 -30.07
N SER A 446 -22.74 -19.11 -29.37
CA SER A 446 -23.51 -17.87 -29.20
C SER A 446 -22.73 -16.79 -28.46
N PHE A 447 -22.06 -17.15 -27.36
CA PHE A 447 -21.19 -16.23 -26.62
C PHE A 447 -20.07 -15.69 -27.52
N ASN A 448 -19.34 -16.57 -28.21
CA ASN A 448 -18.24 -16.18 -29.10
C ASN A 448 -18.72 -15.29 -30.25
N ALA A 449 -19.91 -15.55 -30.83
CA ALA A 449 -20.48 -14.70 -31.86
C ALA A 449 -20.77 -13.27 -31.37
N GLU A 450 -21.26 -13.12 -30.14
CA GLU A 450 -21.47 -11.80 -29.51
C GLU A 450 -20.14 -11.10 -29.17
N GLN A 451 -19.16 -11.86 -28.69
CA GLN A 451 -17.84 -11.33 -28.37
C GLN A 451 -17.07 -10.90 -29.63
N ILE A 452 -17.21 -11.61 -30.75
CA ILE A 452 -16.66 -11.19 -32.06
C ILE A 452 -17.26 -9.85 -32.49
N LYS A 453 -18.60 -9.68 -32.42
CA LYS A 453 -19.24 -8.37 -32.73
C LYS A 453 -18.72 -7.25 -31.83
N THR A 454 -18.53 -7.54 -30.55
CA THR A 454 -17.99 -6.57 -29.58
C THR A 454 -16.54 -6.20 -29.91
N TYR A 455 -15.73 -7.20 -30.29
CA TYR A 455 -14.35 -7.01 -30.73
C TYR A 455 -14.28 -6.17 -32.01
N ASP A 456 -15.10 -6.47 -33.02
CA ASP A 456 -15.16 -5.71 -34.28
C ASP A 456 -15.52 -4.24 -34.02
N ARG A 457 -16.49 -3.98 -33.13
CA ARG A 457 -16.85 -2.62 -32.71
C ARG A 457 -15.67 -1.89 -32.06
N LEU A 458 -14.91 -2.58 -31.20
CA LEU A 458 -13.70 -2.01 -30.58
C LEU A 458 -12.62 -1.72 -31.63
N VAL A 459 -12.43 -2.60 -32.62
CA VAL A 459 -11.49 -2.36 -33.72
C VAL A 459 -11.88 -1.13 -34.54
N GLN A 460 -13.17 -1.00 -34.88
CA GLN A 460 -13.68 0.18 -35.60
C GLN A 460 -13.50 1.47 -34.79
N GLU A 461 -13.85 1.44 -33.50
CA GLU A 461 -13.68 2.61 -32.63
C GLU A 461 -12.21 3.01 -32.50
N LYS A 462 -11.31 2.03 -32.41
CA LYS A 462 -9.86 2.28 -32.37
C LYS A 462 -9.34 2.96 -33.63
N GLU A 463 -9.74 2.50 -34.82
CA GLU A 463 -9.34 3.15 -36.08
C GLU A 463 -9.95 4.55 -36.19
N ALA A 464 -11.18 4.75 -35.73
CA ALA A 464 -11.81 6.08 -35.74
C ALA A 464 -11.15 7.05 -34.73
N ILE A 465 -10.65 6.56 -33.59
CA ILE A 465 -9.80 7.34 -32.66
C ILE A 465 -8.46 7.69 -33.32
N ARG A 466 -7.87 6.77 -34.07
CA ARG A 466 -6.65 7.01 -34.84
C ARG A 466 -6.83 8.10 -35.88
N GLU A 467 -7.88 8.05 -36.69
CA GLU A 467 -8.17 9.08 -37.69
C GLU A 467 -8.35 10.45 -37.04
N ALA A 468 -9.08 10.52 -35.93
CA ALA A 468 -9.24 11.75 -35.16
C ALA A 468 -7.89 12.30 -34.66
N LEU A 469 -6.98 11.42 -34.22
CA LEU A 469 -5.64 11.81 -33.75
C LEU A 469 -4.76 12.33 -34.90
N ILE A 470 -4.79 11.67 -36.07
CA ILE A 470 -4.07 12.10 -37.28
C ILE A 470 -4.55 13.50 -37.70
N ASN A 471 -5.86 13.72 -37.72
CA ASN A 471 -6.45 15.01 -38.07
C ASN A 471 -6.10 16.10 -37.06
N ALA A 472 -6.02 15.77 -35.77
CA ALA A 472 -5.67 16.72 -34.71
C ALA A 472 -4.17 17.06 -34.64
N SER A 473 -3.28 16.19 -35.15
CA SER A 473 -1.82 16.37 -35.06
C SER A 473 -1.21 17.13 -36.25
N GLY A 474 -2.02 17.54 -37.23
CA GLY A 474 -1.60 18.44 -38.33
C GLY A 474 -0.41 17.89 -39.12
N PRO A 475 0.62 18.70 -39.45
CA PRO A 475 1.76 18.28 -40.28
C PRO A 475 2.63 17.15 -39.66
N LEU A 476 2.38 16.73 -38.43
CA LEU A 476 3.02 15.56 -37.79
C LEU A 476 2.32 14.23 -38.10
N ALA A 477 1.20 14.26 -38.85
CA ALA A 477 0.42 13.11 -39.29
C ALA A 477 1.22 11.94 -39.91
N PRO A 478 2.27 12.15 -40.74
CA PRO A 478 3.01 11.05 -41.36
C PRO A 478 3.80 10.18 -40.38
N LEU A 479 4.01 10.68 -39.15
CA LEU A 479 4.77 9.98 -38.11
C LEU A 479 3.87 9.12 -37.23
N VAL A 480 2.53 9.19 -37.32
CA VAL A 480 1.60 8.45 -36.45
C VAL A 480 1.36 7.03 -36.98
N SER A 481 2.28 6.11 -36.66
CA SER A 481 2.11 4.67 -36.93
C SER A 481 1.07 4.01 -35.99
N THR A 482 0.56 2.82 -36.33
CA THR A 482 -0.30 1.99 -35.45
C THR A 482 0.32 1.76 -34.07
N ARG A 483 1.65 1.56 -34.02
CA ARG A 483 2.40 1.42 -32.78
C ARG A 483 2.38 2.70 -31.94
N ILE A 484 2.32 3.87 -32.56
CA ILE A 484 2.23 5.16 -31.87
C ILE A 484 0.82 5.40 -31.32
N VAL A 485 -0.23 4.99 -32.03
CA VAL A 485 -1.59 5.02 -31.50
C VAL A 485 -1.69 4.14 -30.27
N ASP A 486 -1.22 2.89 -30.32
CA ASP A 486 -1.22 2.01 -29.13
C ASP A 486 -0.43 2.58 -27.96
N LEU A 487 0.72 3.19 -28.23
CA LEU A 487 1.50 3.87 -27.20
C LEU A 487 0.76 5.08 -26.62
N ILE A 488 0.04 5.85 -27.44
CA ILE A 488 -0.77 6.99 -26.98
C ILE A 488 -1.99 6.50 -26.19
N LEU A 489 -2.65 5.44 -26.62
CA LEU A 489 -3.75 4.81 -25.87
C LEU A 489 -3.26 4.25 -24.53
N ALA A 490 -2.09 3.59 -24.53
CA ALA A 490 -1.46 3.07 -23.32
C ALA A 490 -1.01 4.20 -22.39
N ASP A 491 -0.43 5.26 -22.91
CA ASP A 491 0.02 6.42 -22.14
C ASP A 491 -1.17 7.23 -21.61
N TYR A 492 -2.23 7.38 -22.38
CA TYR A 492 -3.46 8.05 -21.96
C TYR A 492 -4.23 7.24 -20.92
N SER A 493 -4.41 5.93 -21.13
CA SER A 493 -5.02 5.06 -20.11
C SER A 493 -4.20 5.06 -18.82
N ARG A 494 -2.87 5.05 -18.92
CA ARG A 494 -1.98 5.24 -17.76
C ARG A 494 -2.19 6.60 -17.12
N THR A 495 -2.30 7.67 -17.90
CA THR A 495 -2.51 9.04 -17.41
C THR A 495 -3.84 9.17 -16.68
N ILE A 496 -4.95 8.65 -17.23
CA ILE A 496 -6.25 8.62 -16.54
C ILE A 496 -6.14 7.84 -15.23
N LEU A 497 -5.59 6.63 -15.26
CA LEU A 497 -5.46 5.81 -14.05
C LEU A 497 -4.61 6.50 -12.98
N VAL A 498 -3.54 7.16 -13.40
CA VAL A 498 -2.68 7.96 -12.52
C VAL A 498 -3.45 9.19 -12.01
N GLU A 499 -4.19 9.91 -12.83
CA GLU A 499 -5.04 11.04 -12.40
C GLU A 499 -6.11 10.60 -11.40
N GLU A 500 -6.81 9.49 -11.65
CA GLU A 500 -7.79 8.90 -10.73
C GLU A 500 -7.13 8.51 -9.41
N LEU A 501 -5.97 7.86 -9.45
CA LEU A 501 -5.19 7.52 -8.27
C LEU A 501 -4.86 8.80 -7.48
N TRP A 502 -4.28 9.81 -8.12
CA TRP A 502 -3.92 11.07 -7.45
C TRP A 502 -5.13 11.84 -6.92
N ARG A 503 -6.32 11.72 -7.54
CA ARG A 503 -7.57 12.24 -6.97
C ARG A 503 -7.93 11.57 -5.64
N GLN A 504 -7.64 10.28 -5.48
CA GLN A 504 -7.84 9.57 -4.20
C GLN A 504 -6.84 10.05 -3.14
N TYR A 505 -5.60 10.32 -3.55
CA TYR A 505 -4.51 10.80 -2.69
C TYR A 505 -4.59 12.30 -2.33
N ARG A 506 -5.58 13.05 -2.83
CA ARG A 506 -5.64 14.50 -2.65
C ARG A 506 -5.53 14.96 -1.20
N ASP A 507 -6.33 14.39 -0.29
CA ASP A 507 -6.27 14.73 1.13
C ASP A 507 -4.94 14.31 1.77
N TYR A 508 -4.34 13.22 1.30
CA TYR A 508 -3.03 12.75 1.75
C TYR A 508 -1.93 13.72 1.28
N GLU A 509 -1.96 14.15 0.01
CA GLU A 509 -1.05 15.15 -0.54
C GLU A 509 -1.18 16.48 0.23
N ASP A 510 -2.40 16.96 0.45
CA ASP A 510 -2.66 18.20 1.17
C ASP A 510 -2.14 18.10 2.62
N ALA A 511 -2.40 17.00 3.32
CA ALA A 511 -1.90 16.80 4.68
C ALA A 511 -0.37 16.82 4.79
N VAL A 512 0.32 16.18 3.83
CA VAL A 512 1.79 16.00 3.84
C VAL A 512 2.52 17.23 3.32
N LEU A 513 2.01 17.88 2.27
CA LEU A 513 2.80 18.84 1.47
C LEU A 513 2.23 20.25 1.40
N LEU A 514 0.94 20.48 1.65
CA LEU A 514 0.36 21.82 1.58
C LEU A 514 0.86 22.68 2.75
N PRO A 515 1.55 23.81 2.53
CA PRO A 515 1.97 24.69 3.61
C PRO A 515 0.79 25.43 4.28
N GLY A 516 1.01 25.91 5.51
CA GLY A 516 0.08 26.72 6.27
C GLY A 516 -0.90 25.93 7.15
N LEU A 517 -0.86 24.60 7.13
CA LEU A 517 -1.66 23.78 8.05
C LEU A 517 -0.90 23.51 9.35
N ALA A 518 -1.61 23.60 10.48
CA ALA A 518 -1.03 23.25 11.79
C ALA A 518 -0.88 21.73 11.97
N PRO A 519 0.01 21.27 12.87
CA PRO A 519 0.30 19.85 13.02
C PRO A 519 -0.93 18.97 13.31
N ALA A 520 -1.85 19.37 14.19
CA ALA A 520 -3.03 18.56 14.49
C ALA A 520 -3.99 18.48 13.29
N GLN A 521 -4.18 19.58 12.54
CA GLN A 521 -4.96 19.58 11.30
C GLN A 521 -4.40 18.59 10.27
N ARG A 522 -3.07 18.57 10.08
CA ARG A 522 -2.40 17.65 9.15
C ARG A 522 -2.63 16.19 9.55
N ARG A 523 -2.44 15.87 10.83
CA ARG A 523 -2.68 14.52 11.36
C ARG A 523 -4.12 14.08 11.12
N MET A 524 -5.08 14.94 11.45
CA MET A 524 -6.51 14.67 11.27
C MET A 524 -6.89 14.46 9.80
N LEU A 525 -6.40 15.31 8.89
CA LEU A 525 -6.65 15.18 7.45
C LEU A 525 -6.00 13.92 6.88
N TYR A 526 -4.78 13.61 7.32
CA TYR A 526 -4.07 12.38 6.92
C TYR A 526 -4.81 11.12 7.39
N ASP A 527 -5.26 11.08 8.65
CA ASP A 527 -6.04 9.97 9.17
C ASP A 527 -7.31 9.73 8.31
N ALA A 528 -8.03 10.79 7.95
CA ALA A 528 -9.20 10.72 7.09
C ALA A 528 -8.87 10.24 5.67
N ALA A 529 -7.73 10.66 5.13
CA ALA A 529 -7.25 10.19 3.83
C ALA A 529 -6.97 8.68 3.84
N LEU A 530 -6.38 8.16 4.92
CA LEU A 530 -6.11 6.73 5.05
C LEU A 530 -7.37 5.89 5.18
N VAL A 531 -8.38 6.35 5.94
CA VAL A 531 -9.69 5.67 6.02
C VAL A 531 -10.31 5.58 4.62
N LYS A 532 -10.29 6.68 3.87
CA LYS A 532 -10.80 6.71 2.49
C LYS A 532 -10.04 5.73 1.58
N LEU A 533 -8.71 5.70 1.65
CA LEU A 533 -7.91 4.78 0.85
C LEU A 533 -8.18 3.31 1.20
N ASP A 534 -8.38 3.00 2.48
CA ASP A 534 -8.70 1.63 2.91
C ASP A 534 -10.10 1.20 2.44
N GLN A 535 -11.12 2.07 2.62
CA GLN A 535 -12.51 1.82 2.23
C GLN A 535 -12.73 1.80 0.70
N GLN A 536 -11.99 2.60 -0.06
CA GLN A 536 -12.13 2.69 -1.52
C GLN A 536 -11.47 1.55 -2.28
N THR A 537 -10.84 0.60 -1.60
CA THR A 537 -10.41 -0.66 -2.21
C THR A 537 -11.67 -1.43 -2.60
N PRO A 538 -12.09 -1.46 -3.89
CA PRO A 538 -13.36 -2.06 -4.24
C PRO A 538 -13.26 -3.55 -3.95
N SER A 539 -14.26 -4.10 -3.27
CA SER A 539 -14.47 -5.53 -3.08
C SER A 539 -14.82 -6.18 -4.42
N TYR A 540 -13.86 -6.21 -5.35
CA TYR A 540 -13.91 -7.13 -6.47
C TYR A 540 -13.73 -8.52 -5.89
N THR A 541 -14.87 -9.18 -5.66
CA THR A 541 -14.96 -10.60 -5.36
C THR A 541 -14.42 -11.34 -6.58
N TYR A 542 -13.21 -11.89 -6.46
CA TYR A 542 -12.62 -12.79 -7.46
C TYR A 542 -13.16 -14.21 -7.28
#